data_AF-A0A0A8UP48-F1
#
_entry.id   AF-A0A0A8UP48-F1
#
_cell.length_a   1.000
_cell.length_b   1.000
_cell.length_c   1.000
_cell.angle_alpha   90.00
_cell.angle_beta   90.00
_cell.angle_gamma   90.00
#
_symmetry.space_group_name_H-M   'P 1'
#
loop_
_entity.id
_entity.type
_entity.pdbx_description
1 polymer ?
#
loop_
_entity_poly.entity_id
_entity_poly.type
_entity_poly.pdbx_seq_one_letter_code
_entity_poly.pdbx_strand_id
1 'polypeptide(L)'
;MGRKELKILEDEVKDSFDKLQKQAKHYADSAVKIRKIFLEYFFNTNILDSLVERPIEGQEIFNINEVSQALKSCLIDEEQLALQARDLKPEATLSLVDAFDVNIQESHLPLIRSKHGYIFHREIPYTTKAQQFMEQFAYALSIYRVCLGLFDVYYFMSQLNFVDTQPHYTYILEAETFKTELEKPDNGTPWLDSWQTAKAMKQKSNELSATMTGTLGFQQTIKDAKKRMEFLMGDGAVLLQDCYKNFPNTATLSIFFFDQWRKNSKTIADLLYPGKNSYSSYQGTLTVNDDCEQLQGDVEEFGTRLTKLKTALLRKGDKIIDACLSSLRIEAHCKQITIPLEAPEHGLFSYWGFAMLRSNNSHQAEKTSFGNTKLFTT
;
A
#
# COMPACT_ATOMS: atom_id res chain seq x y z
N MET A 1 -3.38 27.45 15.66
CA MET A 1 -2.55 26.28 16.00
C MET A 1 -1.26 26.76 16.59
N GLY A 2 -0.95 26.31 17.81
CA GLY A 2 0.31 26.64 18.49
C GLY A 2 1.45 25.75 18.01
N ARG A 3 2.71 26.21 18.10
CA ARG A 3 3.91 25.37 17.81
C ARG A 3 3.91 24.02 18.56
N LYS A 4 3.28 23.96 19.74
CA LYS A 4 3.14 22.74 20.55
C LYS A 4 2.24 21.68 19.92
N GLU A 5 1.13 22.08 19.28
CA GLU A 5 0.17 21.14 18.67
C GLU A 5 0.75 20.49 17.41
N LEU A 6 1.50 21.27 16.61
CA LEU A 6 2.16 20.76 15.40
C LEU A 6 3.23 19.71 15.76
N LYS A 7 4.04 20.00 16.79
CA LYS A 7 5.06 19.09 17.28
C LYS A 7 4.49 17.76 17.79
N ILE A 8 3.34 17.80 18.47
CA ILE A 8 2.64 16.58 18.90
C ILE A 8 2.24 15.73 17.68
N LEU A 9 1.67 16.35 16.63
CA LEU A 9 1.31 15.63 15.41
C LEU A 9 2.53 15.07 14.67
N GLU A 10 3.65 15.80 14.64
CA GLU A 10 4.92 15.31 14.09
C GLU A 10 5.42 14.08 14.84
N ASP A 11 5.42 14.12 16.17
CA ASP A 11 5.84 13.00 17.03
C ASP A 11 4.91 11.79 16.87
N GLU A 12 3.59 12.01 16.78
CA GLU A 12 2.58 10.96 16.54
C GLU A 12 2.75 10.29 15.17
N VAL A 13 2.98 11.05 14.10
CA VAL A 13 3.24 10.50 12.76
C VAL A 13 4.53 9.69 12.76
N LYS A 14 5.58 10.19 13.41
CA LYS A 14 6.87 9.51 13.51
C LYS A 14 6.74 8.18 14.26
N ASP A 15 6.06 8.14 15.40
CA ASP A 15 5.85 6.89 16.16
C ASP A 15 5.12 5.83 15.32
N SER A 16 4.05 6.22 14.61
CA SER A 16 3.32 5.31 13.74
C SER A 16 4.15 4.87 12.53
N PHE A 17 4.98 5.74 11.96
CA PHE A 17 5.88 5.38 10.87
C PHE A 17 6.98 4.40 11.31
N ASP A 18 7.59 4.64 12.47
CA ASP A 18 8.61 3.76 13.05
C ASP A 18 8.05 2.34 13.31
N LYS A 19 6.77 2.23 13.68
CA LYS A 19 6.08 0.93 13.81
C LYS A 19 5.99 0.21 12.45
N LEU A 20 5.59 0.89 11.38
CA LEU A 20 5.52 0.30 10.03
C LEU A 20 6.90 -0.18 9.55
N GLN A 21 7.95 0.63 9.77
CA GLN A 21 9.31 0.23 9.42
C GLN A 21 9.81 -0.97 10.22
N LYS A 22 9.48 -1.04 11.52
CA LYS A 22 9.79 -2.21 12.35
C LYS A 22 9.10 -3.47 11.84
N GLN A 23 7.85 -3.37 11.38
CA GLN A 23 7.14 -4.50 10.78
C GLN A 23 7.74 -4.92 9.44
N ALA A 24 8.07 -3.97 8.55
CA ALA A 24 8.79 -4.27 7.31
C ALA A 24 10.08 -5.04 7.60
N LYS A 25 10.87 -4.56 8.56
CA LYS A 25 12.11 -5.24 8.98
C LYS A 25 11.86 -6.63 9.56
N HIS A 26 10.83 -6.78 10.40
CA HIS A 26 10.45 -8.08 10.97
C HIS A 26 10.15 -9.11 9.87
N TYR A 27 9.38 -8.75 8.84
CA TYR A 27 9.06 -9.68 7.76
C TYR A 27 10.23 -9.92 6.80
N ALA A 28 11.12 -8.95 6.61
CA ALA A 28 12.38 -9.16 5.90
C ALA A 28 13.26 -10.19 6.64
N ASP A 29 13.47 -10.01 7.94
CA ASP A 29 14.25 -10.93 8.78
C ASP A 29 13.58 -12.32 8.86
N SER A 30 12.25 -12.36 8.86
CA SER A 30 11.47 -13.60 8.88
C SER A 30 11.59 -14.36 7.57
N ALA A 31 11.58 -13.68 6.41
CA ALA A 31 11.78 -14.31 5.11
C ALA A 31 13.11 -15.08 5.06
N VAL A 32 14.21 -14.44 5.46
CA VAL A 32 15.55 -15.05 5.55
C VAL A 32 15.55 -16.30 6.42
N LYS A 33 14.92 -16.23 7.60
CA LYS A 33 14.82 -17.36 8.53
C LYS A 33 13.98 -18.50 7.97
N ILE A 34 12.84 -18.19 7.35
CA ILE A 34 11.94 -19.16 6.75
C ILE A 34 12.62 -19.88 5.58
N ARG A 35 13.28 -19.14 4.68
CA ARG A 35 14.03 -19.73 3.57
C ARG A 35 15.11 -20.68 4.09
N LYS A 36 15.86 -20.28 5.12
CA LYS A 36 16.88 -21.14 5.74
C LYS A 36 16.27 -22.43 6.29
N ILE A 37 15.12 -22.35 6.99
CA ILE A 37 14.39 -23.53 7.48
C ILE A 37 14.02 -24.46 6.32
N PHE A 38 13.54 -23.91 5.20
CA PHE A 38 13.20 -24.71 4.01
C PHE A 38 14.42 -25.33 3.35
N LEU A 39 15.53 -24.59 3.22
CA LEU A 39 16.77 -25.12 2.68
C LEU A 39 17.30 -26.28 3.54
N GLU A 40 17.32 -26.12 4.86
CA GLU A 40 17.79 -27.16 5.80
C GLU A 40 16.91 -28.40 5.79
N TYR A 41 15.61 -28.24 5.56
CA TYR A 41 14.65 -29.34 5.54
C TYR A 41 14.63 -30.07 4.19
N PHE A 42 14.34 -29.37 3.09
CA PHE A 42 14.14 -30.02 1.78
C PHE A 42 15.43 -30.53 1.15
N PHE A 43 16.59 -30.03 1.57
CA PHE A 43 17.90 -30.55 1.12
C PHE A 43 18.63 -31.34 2.20
N ASN A 44 17.91 -31.83 3.20
CA ASN A 44 18.44 -32.77 4.17
C ASN A 44 18.70 -34.13 3.50
N THR A 45 19.92 -34.65 3.60
CA THR A 45 20.31 -35.92 2.97
C THR A 45 19.42 -37.08 3.40
N ASN A 46 19.05 -37.17 4.68
CA ASN A 46 18.21 -38.26 5.17
C ASN A 46 16.80 -38.23 4.57
N ILE A 47 16.26 -37.02 4.34
CA ILE A 47 14.96 -36.85 3.68
C ILE A 47 15.09 -37.25 2.22
N LEU A 48 16.10 -36.73 1.51
CA LEU A 48 16.31 -37.01 0.08
C LEU A 48 16.55 -38.51 -0.19
N ASP A 49 17.37 -39.17 0.63
CA ASP A 49 17.63 -40.61 0.52
C ASP A 49 16.37 -41.44 0.74
N SER A 50 15.43 -40.95 1.56
CA SER A 50 14.16 -41.64 1.82
C SER A 50 13.16 -41.60 0.65
N LEU A 51 13.39 -40.73 -0.34
CA LEU A 51 12.54 -40.56 -1.53
C LEU A 51 12.81 -41.62 -2.60
N VAL A 52 13.90 -42.39 -2.47
CA VAL A 52 14.25 -43.45 -3.42
C VAL A 52 13.33 -44.65 -3.21
N GLU A 53 12.25 -44.70 -4.00
CA GLU A 53 11.26 -45.78 -3.97
C GLU A 53 11.12 -46.44 -5.35
N ARG A 54 10.79 -47.74 -5.36
CA ARG A 54 10.43 -48.42 -6.61
C ARG A 54 9.01 -47.99 -7.01
N PRO A 55 8.78 -47.57 -8.26
CA PRO A 55 7.47 -47.15 -8.74
C PRO A 55 6.55 -48.36 -8.86
N ILE A 56 5.26 -48.15 -8.58
CA ILE A 56 4.18 -49.10 -8.88
C ILE A 56 3.64 -48.77 -10.28
N GLU A 57 2.89 -49.69 -10.90
CA GLU A 57 2.27 -49.48 -12.22
C GLU A 57 1.50 -48.15 -12.29
N GLY A 58 1.80 -47.33 -13.31
CA GLY A 58 1.22 -45.99 -13.50
C GLY A 58 1.91 -44.85 -12.73
N GLN A 59 3.00 -45.12 -12.00
CA GLN A 59 3.83 -44.09 -11.34
C GLN A 59 5.16 -43.89 -12.04
N GLU A 60 5.71 -42.68 -11.92
CA GLU A 60 7.04 -42.33 -12.41
C GLU A 60 8.08 -42.35 -11.28
N ILE A 61 9.32 -42.74 -11.62
CA ILE A 61 10.47 -42.65 -10.72
C ILE A 61 10.77 -41.18 -10.44
N PHE A 62 10.89 -40.84 -9.16
CA PHE A 62 11.37 -39.53 -8.76
C PHE A 62 12.91 -39.51 -8.74
N ASN A 63 13.51 -38.77 -9.67
CA ASN A 63 14.95 -38.56 -9.68
C ASN A 63 15.31 -37.22 -9.03
N ILE A 64 15.72 -37.26 -7.76
CA ILE A 64 16.11 -36.06 -7.03
C ILE A 64 17.25 -35.29 -7.73
N ASN A 65 18.17 -35.97 -8.41
CA ASN A 65 19.30 -35.32 -9.07
C ASN A 65 18.86 -34.45 -10.25
N GLU A 66 17.78 -34.85 -10.94
CA GLU A 66 17.23 -34.09 -12.07
C GLU A 66 16.46 -32.85 -11.60
N VAL A 67 15.78 -32.93 -10.45
CA VAL A 67 14.94 -31.83 -9.95
C VAL A 67 15.62 -30.95 -8.89
N SER A 68 16.74 -31.37 -8.30
CA SER A 68 17.40 -30.66 -7.19
C SER A 68 17.75 -29.22 -7.54
N GLN A 69 18.27 -28.97 -8.75
CA GLN A 69 18.65 -27.63 -9.17
C GLN A 69 17.43 -26.72 -9.33
N ALA A 70 16.33 -27.25 -9.88
CA ALA A 70 15.07 -26.53 -10.02
C ALA A 70 14.42 -26.24 -8.66
N LEU A 71 14.48 -27.19 -7.71
CA LEU A 71 14.05 -26.96 -6.33
C LEU A 71 14.86 -25.84 -5.67
N LYS A 72 16.17 -25.80 -5.87
CA LYS A 72 17.05 -24.74 -5.32
C LYS A 72 16.76 -23.38 -5.95
N SER A 73 16.49 -23.32 -7.25
CA SER A 73 16.14 -22.07 -7.91
C SER A 73 14.79 -21.50 -7.44
N CYS A 74 13.92 -22.31 -6.83
CA CYS A 74 12.72 -21.78 -6.17
C CYS A 74 12.99 -21.16 -4.80
N LEU A 75 14.16 -21.34 -4.18
CA LEU A 75 14.49 -20.82 -2.84
C LEU A 75 15.69 -19.86 -2.90
N ILE A 76 15.59 -18.89 -3.80
CA ILE A 76 16.60 -17.86 -4.06
C ILE A 76 16.73 -16.88 -2.88
N ASP A 77 17.94 -16.34 -2.74
CA ASP A 77 18.30 -15.36 -1.72
C ASP A 77 17.52 -14.04 -1.86
N GLU A 78 17.20 -13.43 -0.73
CA GLU A 78 16.40 -12.21 -0.66
C GLU A 78 17.09 -11.01 -1.34
N GLU A 79 18.42 -10.93 -1.33
CA GLU A 79 19.16 -9.90 -2.06
C GLU A 79 19.01 -10.06 -3.57
N GLN A 80 19.05 -11.32 -4.05
CA GLN A 80 18.85 -11.63 -5.47
C GLN A 80 17.40 -11.36 -5.89
N LEU A 81 16.41 -11.72 -5.06
CA LEU A 81 15.01 -11.36 -5.28
C LEU A 81 14.82 -9.84 -5.37
N ALA A 82 15.49 -9.08 -4.50
CA ALA A 82 15.42 -7.62 -4.52
C ALA A 82 16.04 -7.02 -5.79
N LEU A 83 17.14 -7.57 -6.29
CA LEU A 83 17.73 -7.17 -7.57
C LEU A 83 16.78 -7.45 -8.74
N GLN A 84 16.27 -8.68 -8.84
CA GLN A 84 15.32 -9.06 -9.89
C GLN A 84 14.04 -8.22 -9.83
N ALA A 85 13.53 -7.92 -8.63
CA ALA A 85 12.34 -7.09 -8.47
C ALA A 85 12.55 -5.65 -8.99
N ARG A 86 13.77 -5.11 -8.87
CA ARG A 86 14.13 -3.80 -9.47
C ARG A 86 14.19 -3.88 -10.99
N ASP A 87 14.76 -4.96 -11.53
CA ASP A 87 14.88 -5.15 -12.98
C ASP A 87 13.52 -5.35 -13.65
N LEU A 88 12.57 -6.02 -12.97
CA LEU A 88 11.22 -6.25 -13.49
C LEU A 88 10.41 -4.98 -13.65
N LYS A 89 10.54 -4.02 -12.72
CA LYS A 89 9.78 -2.75 -12.74
C LYS A 89 10.64 -1.60 -12.20
N PRO A 90 11.53 -1.00 -13.02
CA PRO A 90 12.45 0.04 -12.58
C PRO A 90 11.76 1.30 -12.03
N GLU A 91 10.57 1.61 -12.54
CA GLU A 91 9.80 2.81 -12.17
C GLU A 91 8.60 2.53 -11.25
N ALA A 92 8.40 1.28 -10.81
CA ALA A 92 7.30 0.91 -9.94
C ALA A 92 7.78 0.49 -8.55
N THR A 93 6.82 0.26 -7.64
CA THR A 93 7.12 -0.33 -6.34
C THR A 93 7.71 -1.72 -6.50
N LEU A 94 8.84 -1.95 -5.83
CA LEU A 94 9.50 -3.23 -5.70
C LEU A 94 8.53 -4.29 -5.13
N SER A 95 8.40 -5.43 -5.82
CA SER A 95 7.57 -6.57 -5.40
C SER A 95 8.45 -7.82 -5.35
N LEU A 96 8.83 -8.25 -4.14
CA LEU A 96 9.58 -9.50 -3.97
C LEU A 96 8.72 -10.71 -4.37
N VAL A 97 7.41 -10.61 -4.21
CA VAL A 97 6.47 -11.66 -4.65
C VAL A 97 6.51 -11.85 -6.16
N ASP A 98 6.56 -10.75 -6.94
CA ASP A 98 6.59 -10.85 -8.41
C ASP A 98 7.90 -11.51 -8.87
N ALA A 99 9.04 -11.11 -8.31
CA ALA A 99 10.34 -11.72 -8.60
C ALA A 99 10.38 -13.20 -8.21
N PHE A 100 9.78 -13.54 -7.07
CA PHE A 100 9.66 -14.91 -6.61
C PHE A 100 8.77 -15.78 -7.53
N ASP A 101 7.63 -15.24 -7.97
CA ASP A 101 6.73 -15.90 -8.92
C ASP A 101 7.45 -16.21 -10.25
N VAL A 102 8.29 -15.28 -10.74
CA VAL A 102 9.11 -15.49 -11.96
C VAL A 102 10.10 -16.64 -11.77
N ASN A 103 10.84 -16.68 -10.66
CA ASN A 103 11.79 -17.76 -10.41
C ASN A 103 11.12 -19.14 -10.31
N ILE A 104 9.92 -19.21 -9.74
CA ILE A 104 9.15 -20.46 -9.70
C ILE A 104 8.74 -20.87 -11.11
N GLN A 105 8.29 -19.94 -11.94
CA GLN A 105 7.94 -20.22 -13.33
C GLN A 105 9.16 -20.70 -14.15
N GLU A 106 10.32 -20.08 -13.96
CA GLU A 106 11.57 -20.43 -14.65
C GLU A 106 12.19 -21.74 -14.15
N SER A 107 11.83 -22.21 -12.94
CA SER A 107 12.27 -23.52 -12.45
C SER A 107 11.73 -24.70 -13.28
N HIS A 108 10.67 -24.47 -14.05
CA HIS A 108 9.94 -25.49 -14.81
C HIS A 108 9.45 -26.69 -13.98
N LEU A 109 9.40 -26.55 -12.65
CA LEU A 109 8.72 -27.52 -11.80
C LEU A 109 7.22 -27.49 -12.13
N PRO A 110 6.52 -28.63 -11.98
CA PRO A 110 5.10 -28.72 -12.28
C PRO A 110 4.25 -28.15 -11.13
N LEU A 111 4.46 -26.85 -10.89
CA LEU A 111 3.80 -26.02 -9.89
C LEU A 111 2.84 -25.07 -10.60
N ILE A 112 1.58 -25.09 -10.20
CA ILE A 112 0.54 -24.22 -10.73
C ILE A 112 0.22 -23.15 -9.69
N ARG A 113 0.23 -21.88 -10.11
CA ARG A 113 -0.23 -20.77 -9.28
C ARG A 113 -1.74 -20.90 -9.04
N SER A 114 -2.13 -21.01 -7.78
CA SER A 114 -3.52 -21.00 -7.32
C SER A 114 -3.85 -19.67 -6.63
N LYS A 115 -5.11 -19.49 -6.24
CA LYS A 115 -5.55 -18.32 -5.47
C LYS A 115 -4.70 -18.12 -4.20
N HIS A 116 -4.45 -19.21 -3.48
CA HIS A 116 -3.83 -19.20 -2.16
C HIS A 116 -2.30 -19.42 -2.19
N GLY A 117 -1.76 -19.97 -3.27
CA GLY A 117 -0.41 -20.52 -3.22
C GLY A 117 0.06 -21.12 -4.54
N TYR A 118 0.94 -22.09 -4.43
CA TYR A 118 1.30 -23.01 -5.50
C TYR A 118 0.72 -24.38 -5.16
N ILE A 119 0.29 -25.07 -6.20
CA ILE A 119 -0.17 -26.45 -6.10
C ILE A 119 0.72 -27.28 -7.00
N PHE A 120 1.24 -28.38 -6.47
CA PHE A 120 1.95 -29.34 -7.28
C PHE A 120 0.95 -30.19 -8.08
N HIS A 121 1.13 -30.26 -9.39
CA HIS A 121 0.22 -30.99 -10.27
C HIS A 121 0.98 -31.68 -11.41
N ARG A 122 0.81 -32.99 -11.53
CA ARG A 122 1.35 -33.78 -12.64
C ARG A 122 0.27 -34.69 -13.21
N GLU A 123 0.36 -34.94 -14.51
CA GLU A 123 -0.50 -35.93 -15.19
C GLU A 123 -0.15 -37.35 -14.71
N ILE A 124 1.15 -37.64 -14.61
CA ILE A 124 1.67 -38.90 -14.08
C ILE A 124 2.22 -38.64 -12.67
N PRO A 125 1.62 -39.24 -11.62
CA PRO A 125 2.09 -39.05 -10.26
C PRO A 125 3.45 -39.69 -10.03
N TYR A 126 4.22 -39.12 -9.11
CA TYR A 126 5.42 -39.79 -8.60
C TYR A 126 5.04 -40.93 -7.64
N THR A 127 6.07 -41.62 -7.13
CA THR A 127 5.91 -42.48 -5.95
C THR A 127 5.31 -41.71 -4.78
N THR A 128 4.62 -42.41 -3.87
CA THR A 128 3.84 -41.77 -2.81
C THR A 128 4.67 -40.79 -1.96
N LYS A 129 5.90 -41.15 -1.57
CA LYS A 129 6.73 -40.22 -0.78
C LYS A 129 7.20 -39.02 -1.59
N ALA A 130 7.59 -39.23 -2.84
CA ALA A 130 8.03 -38.14 -3.71
C ALA A 130 6.88 -37.17 -4.04
N GLN A 131 5.68 -37.70 -4.26
CA GLN A 131 4.45 -36.92 -4.44
C GLN A 131 4.20 -36.04 -3.20
N GLN A 132 4.21 -36.65 -2.01
CA GLN A 132 4.03 -35.92 -0.75
C GLN A 132 5.12 -34.88 -0.51
N PHE A 133 6.38 -35.19 -0.83
CA PHE A 133 7.50 -34.26 -0.74
C PHE A 133 7.29 -33.03 -1.63
N MET A 134 6.89 -33.23 -2.88
CA MET A 134 6.65 -32.13 -3.83
C MET A 134 5.42 -31.30 -3.46
N GLU A 135 4.36 -31.94 -2.97
CA GLU A 135 3.19 -31.24 -2.43
C GLU A 135 3.58 -30.39 -1.21
N GLN A 136 4.34 -30.96 -0.26
CA GLN A 136 4.86 -30.25 0.91
C GLN A 136 5.75 -29.08 0.51
N PHE A 137 6.58 -29.25 -0.52
CA PHE A 137 7.41 -28.18 -1.08
C PHE A 137 6.55 -27.05 -1.66
N ALA A 138 5.48 -27.37 -2.39
CA ALA A 138 4.54 -26.36 -2.90
C ALA A 138 3.86 -25.56 -1.78
N TYR A 139 3.47 -26.22 -0.68
CA TYR A 139 2.98 -25.53 0.52
C TYR A 139 4.04 -24.62 1.14
N ALA A 140 5.29 -25.08 1.24
CA ALA A 140 6.39 -24.28 1.76
C ALA A 140 6.63 -23.00 0.95
N LEU A 141 6.66 -23.11 -0.38
CA LEU A 141 6.77 -21.96 -1.27
C LEU A 141 5.59 -21.00 -1.13
N SER A 142 4.38 -21.53 -0.92
CA SER A 142 3.18 -20.72 -0.69
C SER A 142 3.29 -19.91 0.60
N ILE A 143 3.75 -20.54 1.68
CA ILE A 143 3.98 -19.88 2.98
C ILE A 143 5.09 -18.82 2.85
N TYR A 144 6.17 -19.13 2.14
CA TYR A 144 7.25 -18.17 1.88
C TYR A 144 6.73 -16.94 1.11
N ARG A 145 5.93 -17.17 0.06
CA ARG A 145 5.28 -16.12 -0.72
C ARG A 145 4.39 -15.22 0.15
N VAL A 146 3.69 -15.77 1.14
CA VAL A 146 2.93 -14.97 2.11
C VAL A 146 3.85 -14.04 2.91
N CYS A 147 4.97 -14.56 3.43
CA CYS A 147 5.96 -13.74 4.15
C CYS A 147 6.49 -12.57 3.30
N LEU A 148 6.88 -12.86 2.05
CA LEU A 148 7.32 -11.85 1.09
C LEU A 148 6.21 -10.84 0.80
N GLY A 149 4.97 -11.30 0.66
CA GLY A 149 3.82 -10.43 0.43
C GLY A 149 3.55 -9.49 1.60
N LEU A 150 3.70 -9.96 2.84
CA LEU A 150 3.57 -9.11 4.03
C LEU A 150 4.67 -8.06 4.08
N PHE A 151 5.91 -8.45 3.78
CA PHE A 151 7.01 -7.50 3.60
C PHE A 151 6.67 -6.43 2.54
N ASP A 152 6.25 -6.84 1.34
CA ASP A 152 5.94 -5.92 0.24
C ASP A 152 4.89 -4.88 0.64
N VAL A 153 3.84 -5.28 1.39
CA VAL A 153 2.83 -4.33 1.85
C VAL A 153 3.42 -3.32 2.84
N TYR A 154 4.14 -3.77 3.87
CA TYR A 154 4.75 -2.86 4.85
C TYR A 154 5.81 -1.95 4.22
N TYR A 155 6.64 -2.50 3.34
CA TYR A 155 7.66 -1.77 2.62
C TYR A 155 7.03 -0.70 1.73
N PHE A 156 6.02 -1.06 0.93
CA PHE A 156 5.28 -0.11 0.10
C PHE A 156 4.71 1.04 0.94
N MET A 157 4.01 0.75 2.04
CA MET A 157 3.46 1.78 2.93
C MET A 157 4.53 2.71 3.50
N SER A 158 5.75 2.21 3.73
CA SER A 158 6.88 3.00 4.24
C SER A 158 7.55 3.89 3.18
N GLN A 159 7.37 3.59 1.89
CA GLN A 159 8.04 4.26 0.76
C GLN A 159 7.12 5.19 -0.05
N LEU A 160 5.86 5.31 0.33
CA LEU A 160 4.92 6.17 -0.38
C LEU A 160 5.41 7.63 -0.38
N ASN A 161 5.43 8.28 -1.55
CA ASN A 161 5.62 9.73 -1.69
C ASN A 161 4.62 10.53 -0.83
N PHE A 162 3.51 9.91 -0.42
CA PHE A 162 2.55 10.48 0.52
C PHE A 162 3.12 10.71 1.92
N VAL A 163 4.18 10.02 2.33
CA VAL A 163 4.85 10.24 3.63
C VAL A 163 5.64 11.55 3.63
N ASP A 164 6.07 12.02 2.45
CA ASP A 164 6.87 13.25 2.37
C ASP A 164 6.03 14.48 2.77
N THR A 165 6.52 15.16 3.80
CA THR A 165 5.96 16.40 4.33
C THR A 165 6.78 17.63 3.94
N GLN A 166 7.94 17.47 3.30
CA GLN A 166 8.80 18.59 2.92
C GLN A 166 8.10 19.63 2.04
N PRO A 167 7.29 19.28 1.03
CA PRO A 167 6.58 20.29 0.25
C PRO A 167 5.70 21.23 1.09
N HIS A 168 5.16 20.72 2.22
CA HIS A 168 4.31 21.50 3.13
C HIS A 168 5.15 22.42 4.02
N TYR A 169 6.32 21.97 4.47
CA TYR A 169 7.27 22.81 5.20
C TYR A 169 7.86 23.91 4.32
N THR A 170 8.23 23.58 3.09
CA THR A 170 8.70 24.56 2.09
C THR A 170 7.65 25.63 1.83
N TYR A 171 6.37 25.25 1.69
CA TYR A 171 5.28 26.21 1.56
C TYR A 171 5.17 27.17 2.75
N ILE A 172 5.30 26.67 3.98
CA ILE A 172 5.30 27.52 5.19
C ILE A 172 6.50 28.48 5.18
N LEU A 173 7.69 27.98 4.84
CA LEU A 173 8.91 28.79 4.79
C LEU A 173 8.79 29.93 3.77
N GLU A 174 8.28 29.61 2.57
CA GLU A 174 8.01 30.59 1.52
C GLU A 174 6.99 31.65 1.99
N ALA A 175 5.91 31.22 2.68
CA ALA A 175 4.93 32.14 3.24
C ALA A 175 5.52 33.05 4.33
N GLU A 176 6.35 32.52 5.23
CA GLU A 176 7.06 33.29 6.27
C GLU A 176 8.05 34.29 5.64
N THR A 177 8.76 33.88 4.59
CA THR A 177 9.70 34.74 3.84
C THR A 177 8.95 35.88 3.15
N PHE A 178 7.87 35.57 2.44
CA PHE A 178 7.03 36.57 1.77
C PHE A 178 6.44 37.59 2.76
N LYS A 179 5.95 37.12 3.91
CA LYS A 179 5.49 38.01 4.99
C LYS A 179 6.60 38.96 5.43
N THR A 180 7.79 38.43 5.67
CA THR A 180 8.95 39.23 6.13
C THR A 180 9.36 40.26 5.09
N GLU A 181 9.31 39.92 3.81
CA GLU A 181 9.60 40.85 2.71
C GLU A 181 8.57 41.98 2.60
N LEU A 182 7.28 41.68 2.79
CA LEU A 182 6.22 42.67 2.81
C LEU A 182 6.35 43.67 3.96
N GLU A 183 6.82 43.22 5.12
CA GLU A 183 6.99 44.06 6.31
C GLU A 183 8.25 44.94 6.26
N LYS A 184 9.14 44.77 5.26
CA LYS A 184 10.35 45.59 5.12
C LYS A 184 9.98 47.03 4.75
N PRO A 185 10.53 48.04 5.46
CA PRO A 185 10.24 49.45 5.20
C PRO A 185 10.70 49.92 3.80
N ASP A 186 11.75 49.29 3.25
CA ASP A 186 12.29 49.58 1.92
C ASP A 186 11.85 48.55 0.87
N ASN A 187 10.66 47.95 1.01
CA ASN A 187 10.17 47.00 0.02
C ASN A 187 9.95 47.71 -1.33
N GLY A 188 10.93 47.58 -2.23
CA GLY A 188 10.90 48.15 -3.57
C GLY A 188 10.11 47.30 -4.58
N THR A 189 9.57 46.16 -4.15
CA THR A 189 8.77 45.29 -5.01
C THR A 189 7.44 45.97 -5.35
N PRO A 190 7.08 46.10 -6.63
CA PRO A 190 5.78 46.63 -7.01
C PRO A 190 4.63 45.90 -6.32
N TRP A 191 3.60 46.64 -5.91
CA TRP A 191 2.42 46.07 -5.22
C TRP A 191 1.77 44.95 -6.04
N LEU A 192 1.70 45.11 -7.38
CA LEU A 192 1.10 44.13 -8.28
C LEU A 192 1.86 42.80 -8.26
N ASP A 193 3.19 42.84 -8.21
CA ASP A 193 4.05 41.64 -8.18
C ASP A 193 3.89 40.91 -6.84
N SER A 194 3.78 41.67 -5.75
CA SER A 194 3.48 41.13 -4.42
C SER A 194 2.10 40.46 -4.39
N TRP A 195 1.10 41.07 -5.04
CA TRP A 195 -0.25 40.50 -5.17
C TRP A 195 -0.27 39.20 -5.98
N GLN A 196 0.44 39.16 -7.12
CA GLN A 196 0.58 37.96 -7.95
C GLN A 196 1.31 36.85 -7.21
N THR A 197 2.36 37.17 -6.46
CA THR A 197 3.10 36.21 -5.63
C THR A 197 2.20 35.59 -4.57
N ALA A 198 1.41 36.39 -3.86
CA ALA A 198 0.45 35.88 -2.88
C ALA A 198 -0.62 34.98 -3.51
N LYS A 199 -1.10 35.30 -4.73
CA LYS A 199 -2.02 34.44 -5.50
C LYS A 199 -1.36 33.12 -5.90
N ALA A 200 -0.14 33.15 -6.42
CA ALA A 200 0.61 31.94 -6.78
C ALA A 200 0.82 31.02 -5.55
N MET A 201 1.08 31.60 -4.38
CA MET A 201 1.17 30.83 -3.13
C MET A 201 -0.17 30.21 -2.72
N LYS A 202 -1.31 30.86 -2.97
CA LYS A 202 -2.63 30.26 -2.78
C LYS A 202 -2.88 29.11 -3.77
N GLN A 203 -2.47 29.26 -5.02
CA GLN A 203 -2.56 28.19 -6.00
C GLN A 203 -1.70 26.99 -5.58
N LYS A 204 -0.46 27.22 -5.12
CA LYS A 204 0.40 26.17 -4.56
C LYS A 204 -0.22 25.48 -3.34
N SER A 205 -0.88 26.22 -2.45
CA SER A 205 -1.66 25.64 -1.34
C SER A 205 -2.78 24.74 -1.84
N ASN A 206 -3.51 25.17 -2.88
CA ASN A 206 -4.56 24.37 -3.51
C ASN A 206 -4.00 23.10 -4.20
N GLU A 207 -2.84 23.19 -4.85
CA GLU A 207 -2.15 22.06 -5.46
C GLU A 207 -1.66 21.05 -4.41
N LEU A 208 -1.01 21.53 -3.34
CA LEU A 208 -0.62 20.68 -2.20
C LEU A 208 -1.84 20.07 -1.53
N SER A 209 -2.91 20.85 -1.33
CA SER A 209 -4.19 20.35 -0.87
C SER A 209 -4.76 19.31 -1.84
N ALA A 210 -4.65 19.48 -3.17
CA ALA A 210 -5.07 18.50 -4.18
C ALA A 210 -4.22 17.23 -4.16
N THR A 211 -2.92 17.30 -3.84
CA THR A 211 -2.10 16.10 -3.61
C THR A 211 -2.50 15.36 -2.32
N MET A 212 -3.12 16.06 -1.35
CA MET A 212 -3.75 15.45 -0.18
C MET A 212 -5.19 14.98 -0.43
N THR A 213 -5.94 15.74 -1.24
CA THR A 213 -7.38 15.59 -1.56
C THR A 213 -7.62 14.91 -2.91
N GLY A 214 -6.58 14.32 -3.51
CA GLY A 214 -6.63 13.02 -4.17
C GLY A 214 -7.03 11.94 -3.16
N THR A 215 -8.13 12.19 -2.45
CA THR A 215 -8.60 11.54 -1.23
C THR A 215 -8.98 10.10 -1.49
N LEU A 216 -9.39 9.80 -2.73
CA LEU A 216 -9.55 8.43 -3.19
C LEU A 216 -8.20 7.74 -3.30
N GLY A 217 -7.16 8.32 -3.92
CA GLY A 217 -5.88 7.65 -4.12
C GLY A 217 -5.25 7.14 -2.81
N PHE A 218 -5.12 8.00 -1.80
CA PHE A 218 -4.47 7.63 -0.53
C PHE A 218 -5.34 6.71 0.34
N GLN A 219 -6.62 7.03 0.54
CA GLN A 219 -7.52 6.18 1.34
C GLN A 219 -7.76 4.84 0.65
N GLN A 220 -7.86 4.81 -0.68
CA GLN A 220 -7.95 3.58 -1.47
C GLN A 220 -6.66 2.78 -1.36
N THR A 221 -5.49 3.42 -1.41
CA THR A 221 -4.20 2.74 -1.20
C THR A 221 -4.13 2.08 0.17
N ILE A 222 -4.51 2.79 1.24
CA ILE A 222 -4.59 2.21 2.59
C ILE A 222 -5.61 1.07 2.65
N LYS A 223 -6.79 1.25 2.06
CA LYS A 223 -7.85 0.25 2.04
C LYS A 223 -7.44 -1.01 1.28
N ASP A 224 -6.72 -0.86 0.18
CA ASP A 224 -6.23 -1.97 -0.63
C ASP A 224 -5.06 -2.68 0.06
N ALA A 225 -4.16 -1.94 0.71
CA ALA A 225 -3.13 -2.50 1.57
C ALA A 225 -3.74 -3.32 2.72
N LYS A 226 -4.78 -2.79 3.38
CA LYS A 226 -5.54 -3.50 4.42
C LYS A 226 -6.13 -4.81 3.91
N LYS A 227 -6.90 -4.76 2.82
CA LYS A 227 -7.51 -5.97 2.23
C LYS A 227 -6.45 -6.99 1.83
N ARG A 228 -5.32 -6.53 1.30
CA ARG A 228 -4.20 -7.40 0.94
C ARG A 228 -3.57 -8.04 2.17
N MET A 229 -3.38 -7.31 3.28
CA MET A 229 -2.91 -7.89 4.54
C MET A 229 -3.90 -8.90 5.11
N GLU A 230 -5.19 -8.60 5.14
CA GLU A 230 -6.24 -9.53 5.59
C GLU A 230 -6.18 -10.84 4.80
N PHE A 231 -6.11 -10.72 3.47
CA PHE A 231 -6.00 -11.86 2.59
C PHE A 231 -4.72 -12.68 2.85
N LEU A 232 -3.57 -12.03 2.94
CA LEU A 232 -2.29 -12.71 3.19
C LEU A 232 -2.23 -13.39 4.56
N MET A 233 -2.75 -12.73 5.60
CA MET A 233 -2.77 -13.29 6.95
C MET A 233 -3.74 -14.47 7.06
N GLY A 234 -4.93 -14.38 6.45
CA GLY A 234 -5.86 -15.49 6.40
C GLY A 234 -5.32 -16.67 5.60
N ASP A 235 -4.78 -16.42 4.41
CA ASP A 235 -4.20 -17.46 3.56
C ASP A 235 -2.99 -18.13 4.22
N GLY A 236 -2.09 -17.35 4.83
CA GLY A 236 -0.94 -17.89 5.55
C GLY A 236 -1.35 -18.78 6.72
N ALA A 237 -2.41 -18.42 7.45
CA ALA A 237 -2.93 -19.21 8.55
C ALA A 237 -3.53 -20.52 8.04
N VAL A 238 -4.32 -20.49 6.97
CA VAL A 238 -4.89 -21.69 6.34
C VAL A 238 -3.77 -22.61 5.84
N LEU A 239 -2.81 -22.07 5.08
CA LEU A 239 -1.68 -22.83 4.54
C LEU A 239 -0.85 -23.50 5.65
N LEU A 240 -0.54 -22.78 6.73
CA LEU A 240 0.21 -23.33 7.86
C LEU A 240 -0.56 -24.45 8.57
N GLN A 241 -1.86 -24.25 8.81
CA GLN A 241 -2.70 -25.24 9.48
C GLN A 241 -2.88 -26.51 8.63
N ASP A 242 -3.16 -26.34 7.34
CA ASP A 242 -3.31 -27.44 6.39
C ASP A 242 -1.98 -28.19 6.22
N CYS A 243 -0.87 -27.47 6.10
CA CYS A 243 0.43 -28.10 5.96
C CYS A 243 0.87 -28.84 7.23
N TYR A 244 0.54 -28.33 8.42
CA TYR A 244 0.79 -29.02 9.69
C TYR A 244 -0.02 -30.32 9.83
N LYS A 245 -1.25 -30.32 9.30
CA LYS A 245 -2.18 -31.45 9.34
C LYS A 245 -1.86 -32.52 8.30
N ASN A 246 -1.61 -32.12 7.06
CA ASN A 246 -1.55 -33.01 5.89
C ASN A 246 -0.22 -33.77 5.76
N PHE A 247 0.86 -33.27 6.35
CA PHE A 247 2.19 -33.89 6.25
C PHE A 247 2.77 -34.31 7.62
N PRO A 248 2.17 -35.28 8.33
CA PRO A 248 2.84 -35.94 9.44
C PRO A 248 3.91 -36.88 8.90
N ASN A 249 5.19 -36.57 9.11
CA ASN A 249 6.30 -37.32 8.51
C ASN A 249 6.50 -38.75 9.06
N THR A 250 5.67 -39.21 10.01
CA THR A 250 5.78 -40.56 10.57
C THR A 250 4.41 -41.19 10.81
N ALA A 251 4.13 -42.26 10.06
CA ALA A 251 2.84 -42.93 9.93
C ALA A 251 2.44 -43.86 11.09
N THR A 252 2.98 -43.76 12.31
CA THR A 252 2.55 -44.71 13.36
C THR A 252 2.71 -44.25 14.81
N LEU A 253 3.64 -43.34 15.13
CA LEU A 253 3.89 -42.92 16.52
C LEU A 253 4.37 -41.46 16.61
N SER A 254 3.57 -40.51 16.15
CA SER A 254 3.86 -39.06 16.20
C SER A 254 4.09 -38.49 17.61
N ILE A 255 3.72 -39.25 18.65
CA ILE A 255 3.92 -38.92 20.07
C ILE A 255 5.35 -39.25 20.54
N PHE A 256 6.03 -40.19 19.86
CA PHE A 256 7.36 -40.70 20.26
C PHE A 256 8.48 -40.23 19.33
N PHE A 257 8.17 -39.83 18.10
CA PHE A 257 9.15 -39.33 17.14
C PHE A 257 9.01 -37.82 16.93
N PHE A 258 10.15 -37.14 16.99
CA PHE A 258 10.24 -35.72 16.74
C PHE A 258 9.98 -35.45 15.24
N ASP A 259 8.78 -34.95 14.94
CA ASP A 259 8.45 -34.52 13.59
C ASP A 259 9.08 -33.15 13.31
N GLN A 260 10.22 -33.19 12.61
CA GLN A 260 10.99 -32.00 12.23
C GLN A 260 10.13 -31.01 11.42
N TRP A 261 9.22 -31.49 10.57
CA TRP A 261 8.35 -30.62 9.79
C TRP A 261 7.41 -29.85 10.71
N ARG A 262 6.73 -30.55 11.63
CA ARG A 262 5.84 -29.90 12.60
C ARG A 262 6.55 -28.88 13.47
N LYS A 263 7.80 -29.13 13.88
CA LYS A 263 8.61 -28.11 14.57
C LYS A 263 8.88 -26.90 13.67
N ASN A 264 9.26 -27.14 12.43
CA ASN A 264 9.52 -26.08 11.45
C ASN A 264 8.25 -25.24 11.22
N SER A 265 7.10 -25.86 11.00
CA SER A 265 5.81 -25.18 10.84
C SER A 265 5.43 -24.33 12.06
N LYS A 266 5.67 -24.81 13.29
CA LYS A 266 5.48 -24.00 14.51
C LYS A 266 6.41 -22.79 14.53
N THR A 267 7.69 -23.00 14.22
CA THR A 267 8.68 -21.92 14.17
C THR A 267 8.30 -20.86 13.13
N ILE A 268 7.81 -21.30 11.96
CA ILE A 268 7.34 -20.40 10.90
C ILE A 268 6.06 -19.68 11.34
N ALA A 269 5.14 -20.36 12.03
CA ALA A 269 3.95 -19.73 12.60
C ALA A 269 4.31 -18.67 13.65
N ASP A 270 5.34 -18.89 14.47
CA ASP A 270 5.85 -17.89 15.42
C ASP A 270 6.49 -16.69 14.72
N LEU A 271 7.15 -16.90 13.58
CA LEU A 271 7.74 -15.82 12.77
C LEU A 271 6.65 -14.99 12.08
N LEU A 272 5.60 -15.62 11.54
CA LEU A 272 4.52 -14.93 10.83
C LEU A 272 3.43 -14.36 11.75
N TYR A 273 3.16 -15.03 12.87
CA TYR A 273 2.08 -14.71 13.81
C TYR A 273 2.59 -14.72 15.27
N PRO A 274 3.47 -13.77 15.66
CA PRO A 274 4.09 -13.76 16.97
C PRO A 274 3.04 -13.73 18.10
N GLY A 275 3.05 -14.75 18.97
CA GLY A 275 2.13 -14.85 20.12
C GLY A 275 0.66 -15.11 19.75
N LYS A 276 0.36 -15.41 18.49
CA LYS A 276 -1.01 -15.63 17.96
C LYS A 276 -1.25 -17.06 17.49
N ASN A 277 -0.42 -18.01 17.92
CA ASN A 277 -0.59 -19.40 17.55
C ASN A 277 -0.62 -20.30 18.78
N SER A 278 -1.28 -21.44 18.64
CA SER A 278 -1.30 -22.52 19.61
C SER A 278 -1.18 -23.85 18.88
N TYR A 279 -0.63 -24.87 19.54
CA TYR A 279 -0.43 -26.16 18.92
C TYR A 279 -0.72 -27.30 19.89
N SER A 280 -1.16 -28.42 19.34
CA SER A 280 -1.30 -29.69 20.05
C SER A 280 -0.58 -30.78 19.26
N SER A 281 0.54 -31.26 19.81
CA SER A 281 1.27 -32.37 19.22
C SER A 281 0.43 -33.66 19.25
N TYR A 282 -0.42 -33.83 20.27
CA TYR A 282 -1.33 -34.98 20.42
C TYR A 282 -2.45 -34.98 19.36
N GLN A 283 -3.10 -33.84 19.16
CA GLN A 283 -4.19 -33.72 18.18
C GLN A 283 -3.67 -33.52 16.75
N GLY A 284 -2.36 -33.29 16.58
CA GLY A 284 -1.79 -32.95 15.28
C GLY A 284 -2.34 -31.64 14.72
N THR A 285 -2.70 -30.70 15.60
CA THR A 285 -3.26 -29.40 15.23
C THR A 285 -2.29 -28.27 15.50
N LEU A 286 -2.26 -27.33 14.56
CA LEU A 286 -1.77 -25.97 14.73
C LEU A 286 -3.00 -25.10 14.56
N THR A 287 -3.16 -24.08 15.40
CA THR A 287 -4.21 -23.09 15.28
C THR A 287 -3.55 -21.73 15.29
N VAL A 288 -3.78 -20.97 14.22
CA VAL A 288 -3.27 -19.61 14.07
C VAL A 288 -4.47 -18.68 14.16
N ASN A 289 -4.41 -17.73 15.09
CA ASN A 289 -5.32 -16.60 15.10
C ASN A 289 -4.85 -15.62 14.03
N ASP A 290 -5.56 -15.60 12.92
CA ASP A 290 -5.31 -14.75 11.75
C ASP A 290 -5.84 -13.33 11.93
N ASP A 291 -6.42 -13.02 13.10
CA ASP A 291 -6.89 -11.68 13.42
C ASP A 291 -5.76 -10.65 13.27
N CYS A 292 -5.99 -9.72 12.34
CA CYS A 292 -5.06 -8.70 11.91
C CYS A 292 -5.43 -7.32 12.50
N GLU A 293 -6.42 -7.22 13.40
CA GLU A 293 -6.93 -5.94 13.93
C GLU A 293 -5.83 -4.97 14.42
N GLN A 294 -4.83 -5.49 15.13
CA GLN A 294 -3.72 -4.66 15.63
C GLN A 294 -2.81 -4.12 14.51
N LEU A 295 -2.53 -4.94 13.49
CA LEU A 295 -1.72 -4.58 12.34
C LEU A 295 -2.48 -3.63 11.41
N GLN A 296 -3.80 -3.78 11.31
CA GLN A 296 -4.68 -2.85 10.61
C GLN A 296 -4.75 -1.49 11.31
N GLY A 297 -4.84 -1.51 12.65
CA GLY A 297 -4.86 -0.31 13.48
C GLY A 297 -3.63 0.56 13.25
N ASP A 298 -2.44 -0.04 13.16
CA ASP A 298 -1.19 0.69 12.91
C ASP A 298 -1.19 1.42 11.56
N VAL A 299 -1.71 0.77 10.50
CA VAL A 299 -1.76 1.36 9.14
C VAL A 299 -2.80 2.48 9.05
N GLU A 300 -3.97 2.27 9.64
CA GLU A 300 -5.06 3.25 9.67
C GLU A 300 -4.72 4.48 10.53
N GLU A 301 -4.09 4.24 11.68
CA GLU A 301 -3.61 5.27 12.58
C GLU A 301 -2.54 6.13 11.91
N PHE A 302 -1.54 5.51 11.27
CA PHE A 302 -0.52 6.23 10.50
C PHE A 302 -1.15 7.15 9.44
N GLY A 303 -2.05 6.59 8.62
CA GLY A 303 -2.70 7.35 7.56
C GLY A 303 -3.50 8.55 8.08
N THR A 304 -4.27 8.32 9.14
CA THR A 304 -5.07 9.37 9.79
C THR A 304 -4.20 10.48 10.39
N ARG A 305 -3.13 10.12 11.10
CA ARG A 305 -2.19 11.07 11.71
C ARG A 305 -1.46 11.89 10.64
N LEU A 306 -1.00 11.24 9.57
CA LEU A 306 -0.30 11.90 8.46
C LEU A 306 -1.20 12.92 7.75
N THR A 307 -2.47 12.56 7.49
CA THR A 307 -3.44 13.52 6.93
C THR A 307 -3.63 14.72 7.87
N LYS A 308 -3.81 14.49 9.17
CA LYS A 308 -3.96 15.56 10.16
C LYS A 308 -2.76 16.51 10.19
N LEU A 309 -1.54 15.97 10.19
CA LEU A 309 -0.31 16.77 10.18
C LEU A 309 -0.23 17.65 8.94
N LYS A 310 -0.40 17.08 7.75
CA LYS A 310 -0.35 17.84 6.50
C LYS A 310 -1.42 18.94 6.43
N THR A 311 -2.64 18.67 6.92
CA THR A 311 -3.70 19.68 6.99
C THR A 311 -3.33 20.80 7.98
N ALA A 312 -2.71 20.46 9.11
CA ALA A 312 -2.22 21.45 10.06
C ALA A 312 -1.11 22.34 9.47
N LEU A 313 -0.20 21.76 8.69
CA LEU A 313 0.86 22.49 7.99
C LEU A 313 0.28 23.45 6.93
N LEU A 314 -0.65 23.01 6.08
CA LEU A 314 -1.32 23.88 5.11
C LEU A 314 -2.05 25.03 5.78
N ARG A 315 -2.84 24.74 6.82
CA ARG A 315 -3.55 25.78 7.60
C ARG A 315 -2.60 26.82 8.20
N LYS A 316 -1.39 26.42 8.60
CA LYS A 316 -0.38 27.35 9.10
C LYS A 316 0.10 28.30 7.98
N GLY A 317 0.45 27.76 6.82
CA GLY A 317 0.89 28.57 5.67
C GLY A 317 -0.22 29.48 5.14
N ASP A 318 -1.44 28.94 4.97
CA ASP A 318 -2.61 29.70 4.51
C ASP A 318 -2.91 30.90 5.41
N LYS A 319 -2.82 30.72 6.73
CA LYS A 319 -3.04 31.82 7.68
C LYS A 319 -2.04 32.96 7.49
N ILE A 320 -0.80 32.65 7.13
CA ILE A 320 0.23 33.66 6.87
C ILE A 320 -0.08 34.39 5.57
N ILE A 321 -0.40 33.67 4.50
CA ILE A 321 -0.74 34.25 3.20
C ILE A 321 -2.02 35.09 3.26
N ASP A 322 -3.05 34.63 3.94
CA ASP A 322 -4.31 35.37 4.11
C ASP A 322 -4.09 36.68 4.86
N ALA A 323 -3.21 36.70 5.87
CA ALA A 323 -2.80 37.93 6.54
C ALA A 323 -2.06 38.89 5.61
N CYS A 324 -1.15 38.37 4.77
CA CYS A 324 -0.42 39.17 3.78
C CYS A 324 -1.35 39.77 2.73
N LEU A 325 -2.30 38.98 2.19
CA LEU A 325 -3.32 39.44 1.26
C LEU A 325 -4.20 40.54 1.86
N SER A 326 -4.59 40.41 3.13
CA SER A 326 -5.32 41.46 3.84
C SER A 326 -4.50 42.74 3.98
N SER A 327 -3.22 42.64 4.34
CA SER A 327 -2.32 43.81 4.40
C SER A 327 -2.18 44.50 3.05
N LEU A 328 -1.98 43.72 1.97
CA LEU A 328 -1.90 44.24 0.60
C LEU A 328 -3.20 44.94 0.16
N ARG A 329 -4.38 44.42 0.55
CA ARG A 329 -5.67 45.09 0.29
C ARG A 329 -5.81 46.42 1.02
N ILE A 330 -5.39 46.47 2.28
CA ILE A 330 -5.40 47.71 3.07
C ILE A 330 -4.46 48.73 2.43
N GLU A 331 -3.25 48.31 2.04
CA GLU A 331 -2.28 49.18 1.38
C GLU A 331 -2.80 49.71 0.03
N ALA A 332 -3.40 48.86 -0.80
CA ALA A 332 -4.02 49.26 -2.05
C ALA A 332 -5.10 50.32 -1.84
N HIS A 333 -5.95 50.13 -0.83
CA HIS A 333 -6.98 51.11 -0.46
C HIS A 333 -6.36 52.44 0.00
N CYS A 334 -5.32 52.41 0.85
CA CYS A 334 -4.61 53.60 1.30
C CYS A 334 -3.93 54.36 0.15
N LYS A 335 -3.39 53.64 -0.84
CA LYS A 335 -2.68 54.21 -1.99
C LYS A 335 -3.59 54.46 -3.21
N GLN A 336 -4.90 54.25 -3.08
CA GLN A 336 -5.89 54.37 -4.18
C GLN A 336 -5.53 53.54 -5.42
N ILE A 337 -4.88 52.39 -5.22
CA ILE A 337 -4.57 51.44 -6.29
C ILE A 337 -5.85 50.69 -6.63
N THR A 338 -6.29 50.78 -7.88
CA THR A 338 -7.43 49.99 -8.37
C THR A 338 -7.05 48.51 -8.38
N ILE A 339 -7.63 47.74 -7.46
CA ILE A 339 -7.48 46.28 -7.48
C ILE A 339 -8.25 45.77 -8.69
N PRO A 340 -7.61 45.04 -9.63
CA PRO A 340 -8.36 44.33 -10.66
C PRO A 340 -9.25 43.29 -9.95
N LEU A 341 -10.56 43.55 -9.92
CA LEU A 341 -11.56 42.54 -9.55
C LEU A 341 -11.54 41.47 -10.65
N GLU A 342 -10.79 40.41 -10.43
CA GLU A 342 -11.01 39.17 -11.17
C GLU A 342 -12.21 38.46 -10.56
N ALA A 343 -13.15 38.07 -11.42
CA ALA A 343 -14.34 37.34 -11.03
C ALA A 343 -13.96 36.07 -10.26
N PRO A 344 -14.73 35.67 -9.23
CA PRO A 344 -14.44 34.44 -8.49
C PRO A 344 -14.45 33.24 -9.45
N GLU A 345 -13.35 32.48 -9.50
CA GLU A 345 -13.16 31.31 -10.36
C GLU A 345 -14.18 30.17 -10.08
N HIS A 346 -14.92 30.27 -8.97
CA HIS A 346 -16.08 29.44 -8.68
C HIS A 346 -17.30 30.31 -8.36
N GLY A 347 -18.17 30.47 -9.36
CA GLY A 347 -19.34 31.34 -9.31
C GLY A 347 -20.38 30.91 -8.28
N LEU A 348 -20.58 31.75 -7.26
CA LEU A 348 -21.69 31.68 -6.29
C LEU A 348 -22.97 32.39 -6.79
N PHE A 349 -23.08 32.69 -8.10
CA PHE A 349 -24.20 33.46 -8.68
C PHE A 349 -24.87 32.79 -9.90
N SER A 350 -25.03 31.46 -9.91
CA SER A 350 -25.84 30.80 -10.95
C SER A 350 -27.35 30.77 -10.67
N TYR A 351 -27.83 31.26 -9.50
CA TYR A 351 -29.24 31.06 -9.11
C TYR A 351 -30.10 32.32 -8.90
N TRP A 352 -29.57 33.53 -9.07
CA TRP A 352 -30.34 34.77 -8.86
C TRP A 352 -30.40 35.71 -10.08
N GLY A 353 -29.86 35.28 -11.23
CA GLY A 353 -29.81 36.08 -12.47
C GLY A 353 -31.04 36.00 -13.39
N PHE A 354 -32.05 35.18 -13.08
CA PHE A 354 -33.22 35.01 -13.96
C PHE A 354 -34.55 35.59 -13.42
N ALA A 355 -34.57 36.16 -12.21
CA ALA A 355 -35.80 36.71 -11.61
C ALA A 355 -35.97 38.24 -11.74
N MET A 356 -34.98 38.98 -12.24
CA MET A 356 -35.03 40.45 -12.35
C MET A 356 -34.92 40.99 -13.79
N LEU A 357 -35.37 40.22 -14.79
CA LEU A 357 -35.53 40.70 -16.17
C LEU A 357 -36.94 40.37 -16.72
N ARG A 358 -37.98 40.52 -15.88
CA ARG A 358 -39.38 40.45 -16.33
C ARG A 358 -40.31 41.51 -15.71
N SER A 359 -39.78 42.68 -15.33
CA SER A 359 -40.56 43.78 -14.74
C SER A 359 -40.43 45.14 -15.45
N ASN A 360 -39.68 45.25 -16.55
CA ASN A 360 -39.49 46.54 -17.24
C ASN A 360 -39.76 46.45 -18.74
N ASN A 361 -40.92 45.91 -19.13
CA ASN A 361 -41.53 46.20 -20.43
C ASN A 361 -43.05 46.02 -20.35
N SER A 362 -43.67 46.91 -19.58
CA SER A 362 -45.10 47.17 -19.66
C SER A 362 -45.31 48.67 -19.57
N HIS A 363 -45.24 49.37 -20.71
CA HIS A 363 -46.18 50.42 -21.07
C HIS A 363 -45.92 50.95 -22.49
N GLN A 364 -47.00 50.88 -23.30
CA GLN A 364 -47.31 51.64 -24.52
C GLN A 364 -46.54 51.26 -25.80
N ALA A 365 -47.17 51.04 -26.96
CA ALA A 365 -48.56 51.00 -27.42
C ALA A 365 -48.51 50.26 -28.78
N GLU A 366 -49.31 49.21 -29.01
CA GLU A 366 -50.66 49.22 -29.59
C GLU A 366 -50.73 49.58 -31.10
N LYS A 367 -51.44 48.70 -31.86
CA LYS A 367 -51.93 48.79 -33.26
C LYS A 367 -50.92 48.32 -34.32
N THR A 368 -51.21 47.36 -35.22
CA THR A 368 -52.49 47.02 -35.88
C THR A 368 -52.40 45.69 -36.66
N SER A 369 -53.54 45.00 -36.79
CA SER A 369 -54.02 44.29 -38.00
C SER A 369 -53.35 42.97 -38.42
N PHE A 370 -53.95 41.82 -38.08
CA PHE A 370 -54.84 40.98 -38.93
C PHE A 370 -54.11 40.14 -39.99
N GLY A 371 -54.36 38.81 -39.98
CA GLY A 371 -54.23 38.00 -41.20
C GLY A 371 -53.70 36.57 -41.04
N ASN A 372 -54.56 35.69 -40.51
CA ASN A 372 -54.91 34.38 -41.08
C ASN A 372 -53.85 33.38 -41.62
N THR A 373 -54.18 32.12 -41.30
CA THR A 373 -54.05 30.87 -42.10
C THR A 373 -52.74 30.06 -42.14
N LYS A 374 -52.83 28.91 -41.44
CA LYS A 374 -52.83 27.52 -41.98
C LYS A 374 -51.53 26.87 -42.50
N LEU A 375 -51.45 25.58 -42.11
CA LEU A 375 -51.09 24.37 -42.86
C LEU A 375 -49.66 23.78 -42.75
N PHE A 376 -49.65 22.61 -42.09
CA PHE A 376 -49.14 21.29 -42.54
C PHE A 376 -47.65 21.06 -42.85
N THR A 377 -47.11 20.08 -42.12
CA THR A 377 -46.28 18.93 -42.54
C THR A 377 -45.64 18.94 -43.93
N THR A 378 -44.34 18.65 -43.95
CA THR A 378 -43.83 17.40 -44.53
C THR A 378 -42.71 16.85 -43.66
#